data_AF-A0A1F9X477-F1
#
_entry.id   AF-A0A1F9X477-F1
#
_cell.length_a   1.000
_cell.length_b   1.000
_cell.length_c   1.000
_cell.angle_alpha   90.00
_cell.angle_beta   90.00
_cell.angle_gamma   90.00
#
_symmetry.space_group_name_H-M   'P 1'
#
loop_
_entity.id
_entity.type
_entity.pdbx_description
1 polymer ?
#
loop_
_entity_poly.entity_id
_entity_poly.type
_entity_poly.pdbx_seq_one_letter_code
_entity_poly.pdbx_strand_id
1 'polypeptide(L)'
;MNQDFWKDADIISVYSLEEAVLDGMLIRVGQCGKYPIIFTANLFHEVGFEDRDIRVALVQKGLEMLKVPDPEDTNTMRLRVIEVGRIWCIADPQAITFMRPEDY
;
A
#
# COMPACT_ATOMS: atom_id res chain seq x y z
N MET A 1 7.12 -29.55 8.82
CA MET A 1 8.47 -28.95 8.84
C MET A 1 8.35 -27.65 8.08
N ASN A 2 8.12 -26.53 8.76
CA ASN A 2 8.12 -25.20 8.12
C ASN A 2 9.58 -24.76 8.07
N GLN A 3 10.22 -24.94 6.91
CA GLN A 3 11.46 -24.22 6.64
C GLN A 3 11.04 -22.80 6.29
N ASP A 4 11.40 -21.85 7.14
CA ASP A 4 11.35 -20.42 6.81
C ASP A 4 12.27 -20.21 5.59
N PHE A 5 11.66 -20.18 4.41
CA PHE A 5 12.33 -19.97 3.12
C PHE A 5 13.16 -18.68 3.11
N TRP A 6 12.83 -17.73 3.98
CA TRP A 6 13.43 -16.41 4.09
C TRP A 6 14.59 -16.32 5.09
N LYS A 7 14.94 -17.40 5.81
CA LYS A 7 16.05 -17.34 6.79
C LYS A 7 17.41 -17.05 6.18
N ASP A 8 17.58 -17.36 4.90
CA ASP A 8 18.82 -17.20 4.15
C ASP A 8 18.72 -16.11 3.07
N ALA A 9 17.63 -15.34 3.06
CA ALA A 9 17.51 -14.20 2.15
C ALA A 9 18.39 -13.05 2.66
N ASP A 10 19.49 -12.77 1.96
CA ASP A 10 20.33 -11.61 2.24
C ASP A 10 19.50 -10.34 1.99
N ILE A 11 19.16 -9.64 3.07
CA ILE A 11 18.52 -8.33 2.98
C ILE A 11 19.52 -7.37 2.36
N ILE A 12 19.34 -7.07 1.08
CA ILE A 12 20.25 -6.20 0.29
C ILE A 12 20.15 -4.76 0.78
N SER A 13 18.97 -4.35 1.26
CA SER A 13 18.73 -2.99 1.77
C SER A 13 17.43 -2.93 2.58
N VAL A 14 17.39 -2.01 3.55
CA VAL A 14 16.20 -1.68 4.34
C VAL A 14 15.97 -0.18 4.15
N TYR A 15 14.76 0.19 3.77
CA TYR A 15 14.36 1.58 3.57
C TYR A 15 13.31 1.99 4.59
N SER A 16 13.45 3.19 5.11
CA SER A 16 12.34 3.90 5.75
C SER A 16 11.33 4.35 4.69
N LEU A 17 10.10 4.62 5.12
CA LEU A 17 9.07 5.20 4.25
C LEU A 17 9.55 6.49 3.57
N GLU A 18 10.29 7.34 4.29
CA GLU A 18 10.79 8.60 3.76
C GLU A 18 11.85 8.39 2.67
N GLU A 19 12.79 7.47 2.86
CA GLU A 19 13.79 7.13 1.84
C GLU A 19 13.11 6.53 0.60
N ALA A 20 12.15 5.63 0.77
CA ALA A 20 11.41 5.05 -0.36
C ALA A 20 10.60 6.09 -1.14
N VAL A 21 10.12 7.15 -0.48
CA VAL A 21 9.48 8.29 -1.15
C VAL A 21 10.49 9.16 -1.87
N LEU A 22 11.66 9.43 -1.26
CA LEU A 22 12.73 10.23 -1.86
C LEU A 22 13.31 9.56 -3.12
N ASP A 23 13.43 8.23 -3.09
CA ASP A 23 13.92 7.43 -4.22
C ASP A 23 12.85 7.23 -5.31
N GLY A 24 11.64 7.76 -5.10
CA GLY A 24 10.55 7.71 -6.07
C GLY A 24 9.90 6.34 -6.21
N MET A 25 10.17 5.39 -5.30
CA MET A 25 9.49 4.09 -5.26
C MET A 25 8.06 4.23 -4.75
N LEU A 26 7.86 5.15 -3.81
CA LEU A 26 6.58 5.47 -3.20
C LEU A 26 6.22 6.93 -3.46
N ILE A 27 4.94 7.18 -3.72
CA ILE A 27 4.42 8.50 -4.03
C ILE A 27 3.38 8.86 -2.98
N ARG A 28 3.65 9.92 -2.22
CA ARG A 28 2.67 10.46 -1.27
C ARG A 28 1.60 11.25 -2.02
N VAL A 29 0.37 10.77 -1.95
CA VAL A 29 -0.77 11.35 -2.69
C VAL A 29 -1.78 12.05 -1.80
N GLY A 30 -1.63 11.94 -0.47
CA GLY A 30 -2.52 12.56 0.49
C GLY A 30 -2.22 12.19 1.93
N GLN A 31 -3.23 12.37 2.78
CA GLN A 31 -3.16 12.08 4.21
C GLN A 31 -4.56 11.81 4.77
N CYS A 32 -4.67 10.84 5.68
CA CYS A 32 -5.87 10.53 6.45
C CYS A 32 -5.54 10.56 7.95
N GLY A 33 -5.98 11.60 8.65
CA GLY A 33 -5.58 11.82 10.04
C GLY A 33 -4.06 11.99 10.15
N LYS A 34 -3.37 11.14 10.93
CA LYS A 34 -1.91 11.14 11.05
C LYS A 34 -1.20 10.26 9.99
N TYR A 35 -1.94 9.47 9.24
CA TYR A 35 -1.38 8.49 8.32
C TYR A 35 -1.23 9.09 6.92
N PRO A 36 -0.02 9.09 6.33
CA PRO A 36 0.14 9.45 4.94
C PRO A 36 -0.57 8.43 4.05
N ILE A 37 -1.11 8.90 2.93
CA ILE A 37 -1.67 8.03 1.88
C ILE A 37 -0.62 7.94 0.78
N ILE A 38 -0.20 6.71 0.49
CA ILE A 38 0.94 6.39 -0.35
C ILE A 38 0.49 5.47 -1.49
N PHE A 39 1.00 5.73 -2.69
CA PHE A 39 0.87 4.84 -3.83
C PHE A 39 2.25 4.27 -4.16
N THR A 40 2.35 3.04 -4.65
CA THR A 40 3.56 2.61 -5.36
C THR A 40 3.69 3.40 -6.67
N ALA A 41 4.92 3.67 -7.08
CA ALA A 41 5.17 4.38 -8.34
C ALA A 41 4.58 3.65 -9.54
N ASN A 42 4.66 2.31 -9.53
CA ASN A 42 4.02 1.44 -10.51
C ASN A 42 2.51 1.69 -10.59
N LEU A 43 1.78 1.62 -9.46
CA LEU A 43 0.36 1.92 -9.44
C LEU A 43 0.08 3.33 -9.98
N PHE A 44 0.82 4.34 -9.52
CA PHE A 44 0.56 5.73 -9.87
C PHE A 44 0.73 6.02 -11.37
N HIS A 45 1.86 5.61 -11.96
CA HIS A 45 2.20 5.92 -13.35
C HIS A 45 1.59 4.96 -14.36
N GLU A 46 1.62 3.65 -14.10
CA GLU A 46 1.20 2.67 -15.11
C GLU A 46 -0.32 2.55 -15.25
N VAL A 47 -1.07 2.87 -14.18
CA VAL A 47 -2.54 2.71 -14.15
C VAL A 47 -3.28 4.04 -14.32
N GLY A 48 -2.54 5.16 -14.49
CA GLY A 48 -3.12 6.46 -14.83
C GLY A 48 -3.75 7.21 -13.65
N PHE A 49 -3.22 7.04 -12.44
CA PHE A 49 -3.66 7.80 -11.26
C PHE A 49 -3.02 9.18 -11.14
N GLU A 50 -2.40 9.68 -12.20
CA GLU A 50 -1.97 11.07 -12.34
C GLU A 50 -3.18 12.02 -12.27
N ASP A 51 -4.32 11.59 -12.85
CA ASP A 51 -5.59 12.29 -12.73
C ASP A 51 -6.06 12.32 -11.27
N ARG A 52 -6.32 13.53 -10.78
CA ARG A 52 -6.69 13.77 -9.39
C ARG A 52 -8.03 13.15 -9.02
N ASP A 53 -9.03 13.25 -9.87
CA ASP A 53 -10.38 12.82 -9.53
C ASP A 53 -10.47 11.30 -9.51
N ILE A 54 -9.82 10.64 -10.47
CA ILE A 54 -9.68 9.18 -10.49
C ILE A 54 -8.96 8.69 -9.22
N ARG A 55 -7.85 9.36 -8.86
CA ARG A 55 -7.09 9.03 -7.65
C ARG A 55 -7.89 9.23 -6.37
N VAL A 56 -8.62 10.34 -6.25
CA VAL A 56 -9.47 10.62 -5.10
C VAL A 56 -10.57 9.56 -4.96
N ALA A 57 -11.21 9.17 -6.07
CA ALA A 57 -12.23 8.12 -6.06
C ALA A 57 -11.66 6.78 -5.57
N LEU A 58 -10.45 6.40 -6.03
CA LEU A 58 -9.78 5.19 -5.55
C LEU A 58 -9.49 5.25 -4.05
N VAL A 59 -8.92 6.37 -3.59
CA VAL A 59 -8.59 6.57 -2.18
C VAL A 59 -9.84 6.47 -1.32
N GLN A 60 -10.93 7.13 -1.71
CA GLN A 60 -12.19 7.06 -0.99
C GLN A 60 -12.72 5.62 -0.92
N LYS A 61 -12.70 4.89 -2.04
CA LYS A 61 -13.12 3.48 -2.07
C LYS A 61 -12.29 2.63 -1.10
N GLY A 62 -10.96 2.77 -1.10
CA GLY A 62 -10.09 2.04 -0.18
C GLY A 62 -10.37 2.36 1.29
N LEU A 63 -10.53 3.65 1.62
CA LEU A 63 -10.85 4.09 2.98
C LEU A 63 -12.20 3.55 3.47
N GLU A 64 -13.22 3.50 2.61
CA GLU A 64 -14.51 2.90 2.97
C GLU A 64 -14.39 1.40 3.23
N MET A 65 -13.62 0.68 2.40
CA MET A 65 -13.39 -0.76 2.58
C MET A 65 -12.63 -1.08 3.87
N LEU A 66 -11.67 -0.23 4.27
CA LEU A 66 -10.91 -0.41 5.52
C LEU A 66 -11.75 -0.22 6.80
N LYS A 67 -12.94 0.39 6.70
CA LYS A 67 -13.90 0.50 7.80
C LYS A 67 -14.64 -0.81 8.07
N VAL A 68 -14.75 -1.67 7.06
CA VAL A 68 -15.41 -2.98 7.18
C VAL A 68 -14.40 -3.97 7.76
N PRO A 69 -14.66 -4.62 8.91
CA PRO A 69 -13.75 -5.62 9.48
C PRO A 69 -13.56 -6.82 8.56
N ASP A 70 -12.35 -7.39 8.54
CA ASP A 70 -12.02 -8.61 7.81
C ASP A 70 -11.40 -9.66 8.76
N PRO A 71 -11.71 -10.97 8.62
CA PRO A 71 -11.10 -12.01 9.46
C PRO A 71 -9.56 -12.07 9.42
N GLU A 72 -8.94 -11.58 8.34
CA GLU A 72 -7.49 -11.51 8.18
C GLU A 72 -6.87 -10.25 8.80
N ASP A 73 -7.69 -9.34 9.35
CA ASP A 73 -7.19 -8.17 10.05
C ASP A 73 -6.37 -8.57 11.28
N THR A 74 -5.24 -7.89 11.45
CA THR A 74 -4.41 -8.00 12.66
C THR A 74 -4.50 -6.71 13.47
N ASN A 75 -3.92 -6.73 14.68
CA ASN A 75 -3.85 -5.53 15.53
C ASN A 75 -3.05 -4.38 14.89
N THR A 76 -2.20 -4.69 13.92
CA THR A 76 -1.27 -3.72 13.32
C THR A 76 -1.51 -3.50 11.83
N MET A 77 -2.20 -4.41 11.14
CA MET A 77 -2.33 -4.35 9.68
C MET A 77 -3.74 -4.77 9.24
N ARG A 78 -4.27 -4.06 8.24
CA ARG A 78 -5.50 -4.43 7.50
C ARG A 78 -5.22 -4.40 6.01
N LEU A 79 -5.79 -5.33 5.26
CA LEU A 79 -5.63 -5.43 3.80
C LEU A 79 -7.00 -5.53 3.13
N ARG A 80 -7.21 -4.75 2.08
CA ARG A 80 -8.44 -4.77 1.27
C ARG A 80 -8.11 -4.87 -0.21
N VAL A 81 -8.71 -5.85 -0.87
CA VAL A 81 -8.62 -6.03 -2.33
C VAL A 81 -9.68 -5.15 -2.99
N ILE A 82 -9.28 -4.00 -3.54
CA ILE A 82 -10.19 -3.04 -4.19
C ILE A 82 -10.66 -3.55 -5.55
N GLU A 83 -9.72 -4.15 -6.31
CA GLU A 83 -9.95 -4.78 -7.60
C GLU A 83 -9.09 -6.04 -7.66
N VAL A 84 -9.74 -7.20 -7.81
CA VAL A 84 -9.10 -8.51 -7.76
C VAL A 84 -8.01 -8.61 -8.83
N GLY A 85 -6.80 -8.97 -8.39
CA GLY A 85 -5.64 -9.10 -9.27
C GLY A 85 -5.05 -7.77 -9.76
N ARG A 86 -5.49 -6.62 -9.20
CA ARG A 86 -5.05 -5.31 -9.72
C ARG A 86 -4.72 -4.28 -8.66
N ILE A 87 -5.57 -4.09 -7.64
CA ILE A 87 -5.37 -3.02 -6.67
C ILE A 87 -5.68 -3.49 -5.27
N TRP A 88 -4.69 -3.36 -4.39
CA TRP A 88 -4.79 -3.59 -2.96
C TRP A 88 -4.65 -2.28 -2.20
N CYS A 89 -5.23 -2.24 -1.00
CA CYS A 89 -5.10 -1.15 -0.04
C CYS A 89 -4.75 -1.74 1.33
N ILE A 90 -3.61 -1.33 1.86
CA ILE A 90 -3.07 -1.79 3.13
C ILE A 90 -3.04 -0.62 4.10
N ALA A 91 -3.51 -0.81 5.32
CA ALA A 91 -3.32 0.13 6.41
C ALA A 91 -2.47 -0.51 7.49
N ASP A 92 -1.37 0.16 7.85
CA ASP A 92 -0.44 -0.27 8.88
C ASP A 92 -0.09 0.92 9.82
N PRO A 93 0.83 0.77 10.80
CA PRO A 93 1.16 1.86 11.71
C PRO A 93 1.88 3.03 11.04
N GLN A 94 2.43 2.86 9.83
CA GLN A 94 3.19 3.86 9.10
C GLN A 94 2.34 4.62 8.08
N ALA A 95 1.49 3.92 7.31
CA ALA A 95 0.78 4.52 6.18
C ALA A 95 -0.51 3.80 5.80
N ILE A 96 -1.25 4.42 4.88
CA ILE A 96 -2.26 3.75 4.06
C ILE A 96 -1.71 3.65 2.64
N THR A 97 -1.32 2.45 2.24
CA THR A 97 -0.62 2.19 0.98
C THR A 97 -1.56 1.53 -0.03
N PHE A 98 -1.61 2.09 -1.23
CA PHE A 98 -2.28 1.52 -2.39
C PHE A 98 -1.22 1.00 -3.35
N MET A 99 -1.39 -0.24 -3.81
CA MET A 99 -0.39 -0.90 -4.64
C MET A 99 -1.03 -1.95 -5.55
N ARG A 100 -0.26 -2.42 -6.53
CA ARG A 100 -0.62 -3.63 -7.26
C ARG A 100 -0.19 -4.86 -6.45
N PRO A 101 -0.89 -6.02 -6.56
CA PRO A 101 -0.52 -7.23 -5.83
C PRO A 101 0.93 -7.67 -6.06
N GLU A 102 1.48 -7.43 -7.25
CA GLU A 102 2.86 -7.74 -7.63
C GLU A 102 3.92 -6.81 -7.00
N ASP A 103 3.50 -5.67 -6.44
CA ASP A 103 4.40 -4.78 -5.71
C ASP A 103 4.54 -5.16 -4.22
N TYR A 104 3.76 -6.13 -3.75
CA TYR A 104 3.75 -6.62 -2.36
C TYR A 104 4.73 -7.80 -2.19
#